data_AF-A0A520HH68-F1
#
_entry.id   AF-A0A520HH68-F1
#
_cell.length_a   1.000
_cell.length_b   1.000
_cell.length_c   1.000
_cell.angle_alpha   90.00
_cell.angle_beta   90.00
_cell.angle_gamma   90.00
#
_symmetry.space_group_name_H-M   'P 1'
#
loop_
_entity.id
_entity.type
_entity.pdbx_description
1 polymer ?
#
loop_
_entity_poly.entity_id
_entity_poly.type
_entity_poly.pdbx_seq_one_letter_code
_entity_poly.pdbx_strand_id
1 'polypeptide(L)'
;AYIDATAAIQKFSANRKGVEISQKAFDFAQKRYDVGLLPTFELLSTQNSLLTAKTNLLYAQYDYVFKMKLLEFYKGQGLKL
;
A
#
# COMPACT_ATOMS: atom_id res chain seq x y z
N ALA A 1 -13.36 4.92 -17.53
CA ALA A 1 -12.16 5.79 -17.45
C ALA A 1 -12.15 6.69 -16.20
N TYR A 2 -13.06 7.67 -16.05
CA TYR A 2 -13.03 8.60 -14.88
C TYR A 2 -13.33 7.92 -13.54
N ILE A 3 -14.34 7.04 -13.51
CA ILE A 3 -14.70 6.24 -12.32
C ILE A 3 -13.53 5.32 -11.93
N ASP A 4 -12.89 4.69 -12.91
CA ASP A 4 -11.74 3.79 -12.67
C ASP A 4 -10.54 4.53 -12.07
N ALA A 5 -10.22 5.73 -12.59
CA ALA A 5 -9.16 6.56 -12.04
C ALA A 5 -9.48 7.03 -10.61
N THR A 6 -10.74 7.39 -10.34
CA THR A 6 -11.21 7.75 -8.99
C THR A 6 -11.15 6.56 -8.03
N ALA A 7 -11.54 5.37 -8.46
CA ALA A 7 -11.44 4.16 -7.65
C ALA A 7 -9.96 3.80 -7.36
N ALA A 8 -9.07 3.99 -8.34
CA ALA A 8 -7.66 3.69 -8.19
C ALA A 8 -6.96 4.63 -7.19
N ILE A 9 -7.26 5.93 -7.20
CA ILE A 9 -6.72 6.87 -6.20
C ILE A 9 -7.23 6.57 -4.79
N GLN A 10 -8.50 6.18 -4.66
CA GLN A 10 -9.07 5.76 -3.37
C GLN A 10 -8.39 4.48 -2.86
N LYS A 11 -8.20 3.48 -3.72
CA LYS A 11 -7.48 2.24 -3.39
C LYS A 11 -6.03 2.51 -2.98
N PHE A 12 -5.32 3.39 -3.69
CA PHE A 12 -3.96 3.81 -3.34
C PHE A 12 -3.94 4.48 -1.95
N SER A 13 -4.86 5.40 -1.67
CA SER A 13 -4.97 6.06 -0.37
C SER A 13 -5.26 5.07 0.77
N ALA A 14 -6.16 4.13 0.55
CA ALA A 14 -6.49 3.07 1.52
C ALA A 14 -5.29 2.17 1.79
N ASN A 15 -4.58 1.71 0.75
CA ASN A 15 -3.37 0.90 0.91
C ASN A 15 -2.25 1.65 1.64
N ARG A 16 -2.11 2.96 1.39
CA ARG A 16 -1.15 3.80 2.11
C ARG A 16 -1.47 3.84 3.60
N LYS A 17 -2.75 3.95 3.96
CA LYS A 17 -3.18 3.87 5.36
C LYS A 17 -2.94 2.48 5.94
N GLY A 18 -3.17 1.42 5.16
CA GLY A 18 -2.86 0.04 5.53
C GLY A 18 -1.38 -0.15 5.91
N VAL A 19 -0.46 0.39 5.10
CA VAL A 19 0.99 0.37 5.41
C VAL A 19 1.29 1.07 6.73
N GLU A 20 0.71 2.25 6.99
CA GLU A 20 0.91 2.97 8.25
C GLU A 20 0.45 2.14 9.46
N ILE A 21 -0.68 1.46 9.36
CA ILE A 21 -1.23 0.60 10.41
C ILE A 21 -0.32 -0.62 10.64
N SER A 22 0.05 -1.33 9.57
CA SER A 22 0.94 -2.49 9.67
C SER A 22 2.32 -2.12 10.19
N GLN A 23 2.83 -0.92 9.87
CA GLN A 23 4.10 -0.43 10.40
C GLN A 23 4.01 -0.23 11.91
N LYS A 24 2.96 0.45 12.40
CA LYS A 24 2.72 0.63 13.85
C LYS A 24 2.59 -0.71 14.58
N ALA A 25 1.91 -1.69 13.97
CA ALA A 25 1.77 -3.02 14.54
C ALA A 25 3.13 -3.74 14.64
N PHE A 26 3.95 -3.68 13.59
CA PHE A 26 5.31 -4.21 13.60
C PHE A 26 6.20 -3.51 14.62
N ASP A 27 6.16 -2.18 14.70
CA ASP A 27 6.96 -1.40 15.66
C ASP A 27 6.60 -1.75 17.11
N PHE A 28 5.31 -1.97 17.39
CA PHE A 28 4.84 -2.42 18.70
C PHE A 28 5.28 -3.86 19.01
N ALA A 29 5.18 -4.75 18.04
CA ALA A 29 5.66 -6.13 18.16
C ALA A 29 7.17 -6.17 18.42
N GLN A 30 7.96 -5.39 17.69
CA GLN A 30 9.41 -5.26 17.88
C GLN A 30 9.75 -4.83 19.30
N LYS A 31 9.11 -3.77 19.81
CA LYS A 31 9.34 -3.30 21.20
C LYS A 31 9.06 -4.38 22.24
N ARG A 32 8.01 -5.19 22.05
CA ARG A 32 7.68 -6.31 22.95
C ARG A 32 8.66 -7.46 22.82
N TYR A 33 9.09 -7.76 21.60
CA TYR A 33 10.10 -8.77 21.33
C TYR A 33 11.44 -8.42 21.99
N ASP A 34 11.88 -7.16 21.88
CA ASP A 34 13.14 -6.68 22.43
C ASP A 34 13.23 -6.83 23.96
N VAL A 35 12.08 -6.85 24.64
CA VAL A 35 11.97 -7.08 26.10
C VAL A 35 11.56 -8.51 26.45
N GLY A 36 11.56 -9.44 25.48
CA GLY A 36 11.24 -10.85 25.69
C GLY A 36 9.75 -11.17 25.91
N LEU A 37 8.84 -10.21 25.68
CA LEU A 37 7.40 -10.35 25.88
C LEU A 37 6.63 -10.77 24.62
N LEU A 38 7.34 -11.08 23.53
CA LEU A 38 6.75 -11.55 22.28
C LEU A 38 7.59 -12.69 21.69
N PRO A 39 6.99 -13.82 21.31
CA PRO A 39 7.69 -14.87 20.57
C PRO A 39 8.15 -14.40 19.19
N THR A 40 9.26 -14.95 18.70
CA THR A 40 9.80 -14.65 17.35
C THR A 40 8.78 -14.88 16.24
N PHE A 41 7.94 -15.93 16.36
CA PHE A 41 6.90 -16.22 15.37
C PHE A 41 5.89 -15.07 15.20
N GLU A 42 5.47 -14.44 16.30
CA GLU A 42 4.54 -13.30 16.25
C GLU A 42 5.20 -12.06 15.64
N LEU A 43 6.49 -11.82 15.95
CA LEU A 43 7.25 -10.74 15.31
C LEU A 43 7.29 -10.94 13.79
N LEU A 44 7.65 -12.14 13.32
CA LEU A 44 7.71 -12.47 11.90
C LEU A 44 6.33 -12.36 11.22
N SER A 45 5.25 -12.71 11.92
CA SER A 45 3.88 -12.53 11.42
C SER A 45 3.55 -11.05 11.16
N THR A 46 3.89 -10.16 12.09
CA THR A 46 3.69 -8.72 11.89
C THR A 46 4.60 -8.14 10.80
N GLN A 47 5.83 -8.64 10.67
CA GLN A 47 6.76 -8.27 9.61
C GLN A 47 6.23 -8.68 8.22
N ASN A 48 5.72 -9.91 8.08
CA ASN A 48 5.11 -10.39 6.85
C ASN A 48 3.85 -9.60 6.47
N SER A 49 3.05 -9.21 7.47
CA SER A 49 1.88 -8.35 7.26
C SER A 49 2.29 -6.97 6.73
N LEU A 50 3.34 -6.37 7.29
CA LEU A 50 3.90 -5.11 6.81
C LEU A 50 4.45 -5.21 5.39
N LEU A 51 5.17 -6.29 5.08
CA LEU A 51 5.68 -6.55 3.73
C LEU A 51 4.53 -6.66 2.72
N THR A 52 3.49 -7.42 3.06
CA THR A 52 2.29 -7.56 2.22
C THR A 52 1.60 -6.22 1.98
N ALA A 53 1.45 -5.40 3.03
CA ALA A 53 0.86 -4.07 2.90
C ALA A 53 1.68 -3.16 1.97
N LYS A 54 3.02 -3.17 2.09
CA LYS A 54 3.92 -2.40 1.22
C LYS A 54 3.82 -2.85 -0.24
N THR A 55 3.77 -4.15 -0.48
CA THR A 55 3.57 -4.73 -1.82
C THR A 55 2.22 -4.30 -2.43
N ASN A 56 1.14 -4.34 -1.64
CA ASN A 56 -0.18 -3.90 -2.10
C ASN A 56 -0.23 -2.39 -2.41
N LEU A 57 0.48 -1.56 -1.64
CA LEU A 57 0.64 -0.14 -1.95
C LEU A 57 1.36 0.07 -3.27
N LEU A 58 2.44 -0.67 -3.52
CA LEU A 58 3.20 -0.59 -4.77
C LEU A 58 2.32 -0.93 -5.98
N TYR A 59 1.57 -2.04 -5.92
CA TYR A 59 0.63 -2.40 -6.98
C TYR A 59 -0.45 -1.33 -7.20
N ALA A 60 -1.01 -0.77 -6.12
CA ALA A 60 -2.01 0.29 -6.24
C ALA A 60 -1.44 1.59 -6.82
N GLN A 61 -0.17 1.90 -6.56
CA GLN A 61 0.51 3.04 -7.15
C GLN A 61 0.60 2.91 -8.68
N TYR A 62 1.02 1.75 -9.18
CA TYR A 62 1.09 1.49 -10.62
C TYR A 62 -0.30 1.51 -11.27
N ASP A 63 -1.31 0.88 -10.66
CA ASP A 63 -2.69 0.89 -11.18
C ASP A 63 -3.26 2.31 -11.24
N TYR A 64 -3.03 3.13 -10.21
CA TYR A 64 -3.42 4.53 -10.18
C TYR A 64 -2.76 5.35 -11.30
N VAL A 65 -1.43 5.25 -11.45
CA VAL A 65 -0.70 5.97 -12.50
C VAL A 65 -1.19 5.55 -13.88
N PHE A 66 -1.33 4.24 -14.12
CA PHE A 66 -1.81 3.71 -15.39
C PHE A 66 -3.22 4.24 -15.75
N LYS A 67 -4.16 4.15 -14.82
CA LYS A 67 -5.55 4.60 -15.03
C LYS A 67 -5.65 6.11 -15.22
N MET A 68 -4.79 6.89 -14.57
CA MET A 68 -4.70 8.34 -14.79
C MET A 68 -4.23 8.64 -16.21
N LYS A 69 -3.13 8.01 -16.66
CA LYS A 69 -2.61 8.19 -18.02
C LYS A 69 -3.61 7.73 -19.09
N LEU A 70 -4.34 6.65 -18.83
CA LEU A 70 -5.40 6.19 -19.71
C LEU A 70 -6.54 7.21 -19.82
N LEU A 71 -6.92 7.85 -18.71
CA LEU A 71 -7.93 8.92 -18.70
C LEU A 71 -7.44 10.15 -19.49
N GLU A 72 -6.19 10.56 -19.35
CA GLU A 72 -5.58 11.64 -20.13
C GLU A 72 -5.58 11.34 -21.64
N PHE A 73 -5.26 10.09 -22.01
CA PHE A 73 -5.33 9.62 -23.39
C PHE A 73 -6.75 9.75 -23.98
N TYR A 74 -7.78 9.25 -23.28
CA TYR A 74 -9.16 9.37 -23.74
C TYR A 74 -9.69 10.82 -23.78
N LYS A 75 -9.03 11.75 -23.10
CA LYS A 75 -9.31 13.19 -23.18
C LYS A 75 -8.60 13.88 -24.36
N GLY A 76 -7.92 13.14 -25.22
CA GLY A 76 -7.22 13.68 -26.39
C GLY A 76 -5.88 14.34 -26.06
N GLN A 77 -5.37 14.18 -24.84
CA GLN A 77 -4.10 14.80 -24.41
C GLN A 77 -2.85 13.96 -24.79
N GLY A 78 -3.06 12.77 -25.37
CA GLY A 78 -2.00 11.82 -25.74
C GLY A 78 -1.39 11.10 -24.53
N LEU A 79 -0.59 10.06 -24.78
CA LEU A 79 0.20 9.39 -23.74
C LEU A 79 1.54 10.13 -23.60
N LYS A 80 1.73 10.86 -22.49
CA LYS A 80 3.03 11.41 -22.10
C LYS A 80 3.50 10.74 -20.80
N LEU A 81 4.72 10.23 -20.80
CA LEU A 81 5.33 9.53 -19.66
C LEU A 81 5.58 10.53 -18.52
#